data_AF-A0A1V5KRN0-F1
#
_entry.id   AF-A0A1V5KRN0-F1
#
_cell.length_a   1.000
_cell.length_b   1.000
_cell.length_c   1.000
_cell.angle_alpha   90.00
_cell.angle_beta   90.00
_cell.angle_gamma   90.00
#
_symmetry.space_group_name_H-M   'P 1'
#
loop_
_entity.id
_entity.type
_entity.pdbx_description
1 polymer ?
#
loop_
_entity_poly.entity_id
_entity_poly.type
_entity_poly.pdbx_seq_one_letter_code
_entity_poly.pdbx_strand_id
1 'polypeptide(L)' 'MISHRSGETEDTAIADLAVATNAGQIKTGAPARTDRIAKYNQLLRIEEELGELAVFRGINSLYNLRF' A
#
# COMPACT_ATOMS: atom_id res chain seq x y z
N MET A 1 6.83 -3.57 -7.28
CA MET A 1 5.55 -2.90 -6.96
C MET A 1 4.47 -3.96 -6.83
N ILE A 2 3.74 -3.97 -5.72
CA ILE A 2 2.60 -4.87 -5.50
C ILE A 2 1.34 -4.22 -6.12
N SER A 3 0.45 -5.00 -6.74
CA SER A 3 -0.72 -4.45 -7.44
C SER A 3 -1.98 -5.29 -7.31
N HIS A 4 -3.13 -4.63 -7.40
CA HIS A 4 -4.43 -5.27 -7.55
C HIS A 4 -4.61 -6.00 -8.89
N ARG A 5 -5.76 -6.65 -9.07
CA ARG A 5 -6.29 -7.14 -10.36
C ARG A 5 -7.60 -6.44 -10.75
N SER A 6 -8.08 -6.64 -11.97
CA SER A 6 -9.29 -5.95 -12.48
C SER A 6 -10.56 -6.35 -11.72
N GLY A 7 -10.70 -7.64 -11.39
CA GLY A 7 -11.65 -8.14 -10.39
C GLY A 7 -10.97 -8.24 -9.03
N GLU A 8 -11.51 -7.56 -8.03
CA GLU A 8 -11.03 -7.60 -6.65
C GLU A 8 -12.19 -7.85 -5.69
N THR A 9 -11.85 -8.35 -4.52
CA THR A 9 -12.74 -8.47 -3.37
C THR A 9 -12.41 -7.36 -2.36
N GLU A 10 -12.99 -7.42 -1.17
CA GLU A 10 -12.60 -6.56 -0.04
C GLU A 10 -11.32 -7.03 0.69
N ASP A 11 -10.75 -8.17 0.31
CA ASP A 11 -9.51 -8.71 0.90
C ASP A 11 -8.37 -7.68 0.84
N THR A 12 -7.63 -7.50 1.93
CA THR A 12 -6.60 -6.45 2.03
C THR A 12 -5.18 -6.98 2.04
N ALA A 13 -4.95 -8.28 1.80
CA ALA A 13 -3.64 -8.92 2.02
C ALA A 13 -2.49 -8.25 1.26
N ILE A 14 -2.76 -7.63 0.11
CA ILE A 14 -1.73 -6.90 -0.66
C ILE A 14 -1.24 -5.61 0.03
N ALA A 15 -2.02 -5.00 0.91
CA ALA A 15 -1.60 -3.87 1.74
C ALA A 15 -0.59 -4.34 2.79
N ASP A 16 -0.92 -5.40 3.54
CA ASP A 16 -0.04 -6.01 4.53
C ASP A 16 1.25 -6.53 3.89
N LEU A 17 1.16 -7.20 2.73
CA LEU A 17 2.33 -7.67 1.98
C LEU A 17 3.26 -6.52 1.57
N ALA A 18 2.71 -5.36 1.21
CA ALA A 18 3.50 -4.20 0.81
C ALA A 18 4.29 -3.60 1.97
N VAL A 19 3.71 -3.57 3.17
CA VAL A 19 4.38 -3.10 4.38
C VAL A 19 5.38 -4.16 4.89
N ALA A 20 4.97 -5.43 4.96
CA ALA A 20 5.81 -6.53 5.46
C ALA A 20 7.11 -6.70 4.67
N THR A 21 7.09 -6.44 3.36
CA THR A 21 8.27 -6.53 2.49
C THR A 21 9.01 -5.20 2.34
N ASN A 22 8.54 -4.11 2.98
CA ASN A 22 9.03 -2.75 2.76
C ASN A 22 9.11 -2.40 1.26
N ALA A 23 8.09 -2.82 0.47
CA ALA A 23 8.10 -2.70 -0.99
C ALA A 23 8.22 -1.24 -1.48
N GLY A 24 7.79 -0.29 -0.65
CA GLY A 24 7.83 1.15 -0.92
C GLY A 24 6.76 1.67 -1.89
N GLN A 25 6.14 0.79 -2.69
CA GLN A 25 5.12 1.16 -3.67
C GLN A 25 4.04 0.08 -3.80
N ILE A 26 2.78 0.52 -3.84
CA ILE A 26 1.59 -0.31 -4.08
C ILE A 26 0.67 0.37 -5.10
N LYS A 27 0.08 -0.42 -6.00
CA LYS A 27 -0.91 0.02 -6.98
C LYS A 27 -2.24 -0.68 -6.74
N THR A 28 -3.11 -0.04 -5.96
CA THR A 28 -4.41 -0.63 -5.56
C THR A 28 -5.64 0.07 -6.16
N GLY A 29 -5.46 0.96 -7.14
CA GLY A 29 -6.55 1.50 -7.99
C GLY A 29 -7.04 2.86 -7.56
N ALA A 30 -8.03 3.40 -8.27
CA ALA A 30 -8.62 4.68 -7.89
C ALA A 30 -9.33 4.57 -6.52
N PRO A 31 -9.42 5.65 -5.74
CA PRO A 31 -10.19 5.72 -4.49
C PRO A 31 -11.69 5.83 -4.77
N ALA A 32 -12.20 4.92 -5.61
CA ALA A 32 -13.60 4.81 -5.99
C ALA A 32 -13.89 3.31 -6.14
N ARG A 33 -14.90 2.83 -5.40
CA ARG A 33 -15.27 1.42 -5.14
C ARG A 33 -14.63 0.80 -3.89
N THR A 34 -15.46 0.08 -3.14
CA THR A 34 -15.13 -0.52 -1.84
C THR A 34 -13.97 -1.51 -1.92
N ASP A 35 -13.91 -2.33 -2.98
CA ASP A 35 -12.83 -3.30 -3.22
C ASP A 35 -11.44 -2.64 -3.28
N ARG A 36 -11.35 -1.38 -3.72
CA ARG A 36 -10.10 -0.58 -3.75
C ARG A 36 -9.87 0.17 -2.45
N ILE A 37 -10.92 0.81 -1.94
CA ILE A 37 -10.88 1.59 -0.70
C ILE A 37 -10.49 0.70 0.49
N ALA A 38 -10.91 -0.57 0.52
CA ALA A 38 -10.56 -1.50 1.58
C ALA A 38 -9.03 -1.60 1.80
N LYS A 39 -8.24 -1.64 0.73
CA LYS A 39 -6.77 -1.68 0.81
C LYS A 39 -6.17 -0.37 1.29
N TYR A 40 -6.71 0.77 0.88
CA TYR A 40 -6.30 2.07 1.41
C TYR A 40 -6.60 2.21 2.90
N ASN A 41 -7.80 1.80 3.33
CA ASN A 41 -8.18 1.80 4.74
C ASN A 41 -7.30 0.84 5.56
N GLN A 42 -6.87 -0.27 4.98
CA GLN A 42 -5.89 -1.16 5.64
C GLN A 42 -4.53 -0.48 5.80
N LEU A 43 -4.04 0.25 4.79
CA LEU A 43 -2.79 1.02 4.93
C LEU A 43 -2.90 2.07 6.04
N LEU A 44 -4.04 2.76 6.17
CA LEU A 44 -4.29 3.70 7.28
C LEU A 44 -4.27 3.00 8.64
N ARG A 45 -4.88 1.82 8.76
CA ARG A 45 -4.83 1.02 10.00
C ARG A 45 -3.41 0.54 10.34
N ILE A 46 -2.65 0.09 9.35
CA ILE A 46 -1.25 -0.32 9.55
C ILE A 46 -0.39 0.87 9.97
N GLU A 47 -0.60 2.05 9.36
CA GLU A 47 0.09 3.28 9.75
C GLU A 47 -0.25 3.68 11.18
N GLU A 48 -1.53 3.61 11.57
CA GLU A 48 -1.99 3.86 12.95
C GLU A 48 -1.37 2.87 13.95
N GLU A 49 -1.31 1.57 13.61
CA GLU A 49 -0.72 0.53 14.46
C GLU A 49 0.79 0.72 14.66
N LEU A 50 1.51 1.11 13.60
CA LEU A 50 2.96 1.37 13.68
C LEU A 50 3.29 2.65 14.45
N GLY A 51 2.38 3.63 14.46
CA GLY A 51 2.57 4.92 15.14
C GLY A 51 3.88 5.59 14.71
N GLU A 52 4.74 5.93 15.68
CA GLU A 52 6.04 6.58 15.44
C GLU A 52 7.03 5.73 14.63
N LEU A 53 6.76 4.43 14.45
CA LEU A 53 7.59 3.55 13.62
C LEU A 53 7.19 3.59 12.14
N ALA A 54 6.05 4.21 11.79
CA ALA A 54 5.60 4.31 10.41
C ALA A 54 6.52 5.25 9.59
N VAL A 55 6.89 4.83 8.37
CA VAL A 55 7.76 5.63 7.48
C VAL A 55 7.20 5.69 6.06
N PHE A 56 6.80 6.89 5.64
CA PHE A 56 6.48 7.18 4.25
C PHE A 56 7.72 7.69 3.49
N ARG A 57 8.27 6.87 2.59
CA ARG A 57 9.53 7.20 1.88
C ARG A 57 9.38 8.22 0.74
N GLY A 58 8.15 8.55 0.31
CA GLY A 58 7.93 9.49 -0.80
C GLY A 58 8.78 9.15 -2.04
N ILE A 59 9.51 10.13 -2.58
CA ILE A 59 10.40 9.96 -3.73
C ILE A 59 11.52 8.92 -3.49
N ASN A 60 11.96 8.74 -2.24
CA ASN A 60 13.00 7.77 -1.89
C ASN A 60 12.51 6.31 -2.02
N SER A 61 11.22 6.08 -2.29
CA SER A 61 10.71 4.76 -2.68
C SER A 61 11.15 4.32 -4.08
N LEU A 62 11.69 5.23 -4.89
CA LEU A 62 12.24 4.98 -6.23
C LEU A 62 13.75 4.67 -6.18
N TYR A 63 14.16 3.80 -5.25
CA TYR A 63 15.56 3.41 -5.03
C TYR A 63 16.24 2.74 -6.24
N ASN A 64 15.45 2.38 -7.26
CA ASN A 64 15.92 1.81 -8.52
C ASN A 64 16.29 2.88 -9.57
N LEU A 65 16.07 4.17 -9.29
CA LEU A 65 16.47 5.27 -10.16
C LEU A 65 17.76 5.92 -9.65
N ARG A 66 18.63 6.32 -10.58
CA ARG A 66 19.75 7.21 -10.29
C ARG A 66 19.36 8.60 -10.78
N PHE A 67 19.39 9.56 -9.87
CA PHE A 67 19.22 10.99 -10.17
C PHE A 67 20.59 11.66 -10.25
#